data_AF-A0A1D9GH83-F1
#
_entry.id   AF-A0A1D9GH83-F1
#
_cell.length_a   1.000
_cell.length_b   1.000
_cell.length_c   1.000
_cell.angle_alpha   90.00
_cell.angle_beta   90.00
_cell.angle_gamma   90.00
#
_symmetry.space_group_name_H-M   'P 1'
#
loop_
_entity.id
_entity.type
_entity.pdbx_description
1 polymer ?
#
loop_
_entity_poly.entity_id
_entity_poly.type
_entity_poly.pdbx_seq_one_letter_code
_entity_poly.pdbx_strand_id
1 'polypeptide(L)'
;MINMLATIPLRALFARLFSLVFFVLAFTLVGATVMDVVGQFQAGQPLMQALIKGVNGSIIALAVYELAMVIRSEYSGRSESHDVITMMRRTLPRFIGTVCVAMSLEGLIMIIKYSQLELAGNLYYPVAIIVSTALLLAALGAFLKMAPKDQTGSY
;
A
#
# COMPACT_ATOMS: atom_id res chain seq x y z
N MET A 1 -17.48 -29.48 26.56
CA MET A 1 -17.74 -28.02 26.53
C MET A 1 -16.56 -27.16 27.03
N ILE A 2 -15.38 -27.72 27.31
CA ILE A 2 -14.22 -26.98 27.87
C ILE A 2 -13.12 -26.68 26.84
N ASN A 3 -13.22 -27.21 25.61
CA ASN A 3 -12.17 -27.06 24.59
C ASN A 3 -12.39 -25.91 23.58
N MET A 4 -13.38 -25.05 23.79
CA MET A 4 -13.77 -24.00 22.83
C MET A 4 -13.22 -22.60 23.17
N LEU A 5 -12.55 -22.44 24.32
CA LEU A 5 -12.16 -21.12 24.87
C LEU A 5 -10.65 -20.84 24.89
N ALA A 6 -9.78 -21.79 24.49
CA ALA A 6 -8.33 -21.67 24.71
C ALA A 6 -7.49 -21.28 23.48
N THR A 7 -8.00 -21.30 22.25
CA THR A 7 -7.18 -21.16 21.02
C THR A 7 -7.38 -19.86 20.24
N ILE A 8 -8.33 -19.01 20.65
CA ILE A 8 -8.68 -17.76 19.97
C ILE A 8 -7.93 -16.49 20.47
N PRO A 9 -7.35 -16.40 21.69
CA PRO A 9 -6.79 -15.11 22.15
C PRO A 9 -5.45 -14.75 21.49
N LEU A 10 -4.63 -15.73 21.12
CA LEU A 10 -3.27 -15.47 20.64
C LEU A 10 -3.26 -14.83 19.24
N ARG A 11 -4.02 -15.40 18.29
CA ARG A 11 -4.09 -14.87 16.91
C ARG A 11 -4.66 -13.45 16.87
N ALA A 12 -5.74 -13.20 17.62
CA ALA A 12 -6.36 -11.88 17.71
C ALA A 12 -5.45 -10.86 18.40
N LEU A 13 -4.72 -11.27 19.44
CA LEU A 13 -3.74 -10.43 20.12
C LEU A 13 -2.59 -10.01 19.19
N PHE A 14 -2.01 -10.98 18.46
CA PHE A 14 -0.95 -10.71 17.50
C PHE A 14 -1.41 -9.73 16.42
N ALA A 15 -2.58 -9.94 15.83
CA ALA A 15 -3.08 -9.01 14.82
C ALA A 15 -3.41 -7.62 15.37
N ARG A 16 -3.88 -7.53 16.62
CA ARG A 16 -4.14 -6.23 17.27
C ARG A 16 -2.85 -5.46 17.54
N LEU A 17 -1.79 -6.15 17.98
CA LEU A 17 -0.46 -5.56 18.13
C LEU A 17 0.13 -5.14 16.78
N PHE A 18 0.07 -6.02 15.78
CA PHE A 18 0.65 -5.77 14.47
C PHE A 18 -0.08 -4.63 13.75
N SER A 19 -1.41 -4.63 13.74
CA SER A 19 -2.17 -3.50 13.20
C SER A 19 -1.88 -2.19 13.94
N LEU A 20 -1.71 -2.20 15.27
CA LEU A 20 -1.33 -1.01 16.03
C LEU A 20 0.04 -0.48 15.59
N VAL A 21 1.04 -1.35 15.43
CA VAL A 21 2.37 -0.96 14.91
C VAL A 21 2.25 -0.28 13.55
N PHE A 22 1.48 -0.87 12.62
CA PHE A 22 1.29 -0.28 11.30
C PHE A 22 0.51 1.04 11.33
N PHE A 23 -0.47 1.21 12.22
CA PHE A 23 -1.14 2.51 12.40
C PHE A 23 -0.16 3.58 12.90
N VAL A 24 0.62 3.26 13.93
CA VAL A 24 1.62 4.19 14.48
C VAL A 24 2.65 4.55 13.41
N LEU A 25 3.12 3.58 12.63
CA LEU A 25 4.02 3.81 11.49
C LEU A 25 3.38 4.73 10.45
N ALA A 26 2.12 4.49 10.05
CA ALA A 26 1.43 5.33 9.09
C ALA A 26 1.33 6.78 9.56
N PHE A 27 0.89 7.01 10.82
CA PHE A 27 0.84 8.37 11.38
C PHE A 27 2.22 9.01 11.50
N THR A 28 3.23 8.25 11.88
CA THR A 28 4.62 8.73 11.96
C THR A 28 5.13 9.13 10.58
N LEU A 29 4.84 8.34 9.54
CA LEU A 29 5.21 8.65 8.16
C LEU A 29 4.51 9.91 7.66
N VAL A 30 3.22 10.12 7.98
CA VAL A 30 2.53 11.37 7.66
C VAL A 30 3.23 12.55 8.35
N GLY A 31 3.51 12.43 9.66
CA GLY A 31 4.20 13.47 10.42
C GLY A 31 5.59 13.79 9.84
N ALA A 32 6.38 12.76 9.56
CA ALA A 32 7.70 12.90 8.94
C ALA A 32 7.62 13.59 7.57
N THR A 33 6.64 13.20 6.74
CA THR A 33 6.43 13.80 5.42
C THR A 33 6.11 15.31 5.54
N VAL A 34 5.26 15.69 6.50
CA VAL A 34 4.96 17.12 6.75
C VAL A 34 6.21 17.87 7.21
N MET A 35 6.97 17.30 8.14
CA MET A 35 8.22 17.92 8.61
C MET A 35 9.24 18.08 7.48
N ASP A 36 9.38 17.10 6.61
CA ASP A 36 10.31 17.15 5.46
C ASP A 36 9.90 18.21 4.44
N VAL A 37 8.61 18.35 4.16
CA VAL A 37 8.10 19.38 3.23
C VAL A 37 8.34 20.78 3.80
N VAL A 38 8.05 20.98 5.08
CA VAL A 38 8.29 22.26 5.77
C VAL A 38 9.79 22.57 5.84
N GLY A 39 10.61 21.59 6.16
CA GLY A 39 12.07 21.72 6.21
C GLY A 39 12.66 22.08 4.85
N GLN A 40 12.19 21.47 3.76
CA GLN A 40 12.65 21.78 2.40
C GLN A 40 12.23 23.17 1.94
N PHE A 41 11.03 23.62 2.33
CA PHE A 41 10.59 24.99 2.05
C PHE A 41 11.46 26.03 2.77
N GLN A 42 11.80 25.79 4.04
CA GLN A 42 12.72 26.66 4.80
C GLN A 42 14.15 26.62 4.26
N ALA A 43 14.59 25.48 3.73
CA ALA A 43 15.90 25.33 3.09
C ALA A 43 16.01 25.98 1.70
N GLY A 44 14.96 26.62 1.19
CA GLY A 44 14.96 27.31 -0.10
C GLY A 44 14.93 26.38 -1.31
N GLN A 45 14.53 25.11 -1.15
CA GLN A 45 14.34 24.21 -2.29
C GLN A 45 13.11 24.61 -3.12
N PRO A 46 13.09 24.30 -4.43
CA PRO A 46 11.94 24.61 -5.28
C PRO A 46 10.68 23.94 -4.74
N LEU A 47 9.60 24.73 -4.59
CA LEU A 47 8.32 24.28 -4.05
C LEU A 47 7.81 23.00 -4.74
N MET A 48 7.98 22.90 -6.06
CA MET A 48 7.60 21.72 -6.84
C MET A 48 8.26 20.44 -6.30
N GLN A 49 9.55 20.48 -5.96
CA GLN A 49 10.27 19.32 -5.47
C GLN A 49 9.84 18.91 -4.05
N ALA A 50 9.57 19.90 -3.19
CA ALA A 50 9.04 19.67 -1.85
C ALA A 50 7.66 19.02 -1.91
N LEU A 51 6.75 19.55 -2.75
CA LEU A 51 5.41 18.99 -2.95
C LEU A 51 5.46 17.58 -3.53
N ILE A 52 6.33 17.33 -4.51
CA ILE A 52 6.53 16.01 -5.11
C ILE A 52 6.93 14.97 -4.04
N LYS A 53 7.92 15.30 -3.19
CA LYS A 53 8.31 14.40 -2.10
C LYS A 53 7.19 14.24 -1.06
N GLY A 54 6.45 15.30 -0.78
CA GLY A 54 5.27 15.25 0.09
C GLY A 54 4.21 14.27 -0.41
N VAL A 55 3.92 14.28 -1.71
CA VAL A 55 2.99 13.32 -2.34
C VAL A 55 3.51 11.90 -2.20
N ASN A 56 4.80 11.66 -2.47
CA ASN A 56 5.40 10.34 -2.36
C ASN A 56 5.30 9.76 -0.92
N GLY A 57 5.74 10.54 0.07
CA GLY A 57 5.67 10.14 1.48
C GLY A 57 4.22 9.89 1.96
N SER A 58 3.27 10.70 1.47
CA SER A 58 1.85 10.55 1.80
C SER A 58 1.26 9.24 1.24
N ILE A 59 1.68 8.82 0.05
CA ILE A 59 1.17 7.59 -0.58
C ILE A 59 1.79 6.35 0.07
N ILE A 60 3.06 6.42 0.47
CA ILE A 60 3.68 5.38 1.29
C ILE A 60 2.93 5.24 2.62
N ALA A 61 2.64 6.36 3.29
CA ALA A 61 1.87 6.36 4.53
C ALA A 61 0.46 5.77 4.33
N LEU A 62 -0.20 6.10 3.21
CA LEU A 62 -1.49 5.52 2.84
C LEU A 62 -1.41 4.00 2.63
N ALA A 63 -0.38 3.50 1.94
CA ALA A 63 -0.20 2.06 1.73
C ALA A 63 0.03 1.32 3.07
N VAL A 64 0.81 1.89 3.98
CA VAL A 64 1.04 1.34 5.33
C VAL A 64 -0.27 1.36 6.16
N TYR A 65 -1.06 2.43 6.05
CA TYR A 65 -2.38 2.52 6.68
C TYR A 65 -3.34 1.45 6.14
N GLU A 66 -3.37 1.25 4.82
CA GLU A 66 -4.20 0.21 4.22
C GLU A 66 -3.82 -1.18 4.72
N LEU A 67 -2.52 -1.49 4.81
CA LEU A 67 -2.05 -2.72 5.44
C LEU A 67 -2.53 -2.89 6.88
N ALA A 68 -2.45 -1.82 7.70
CA ALA A 68 -2.94 -1.86 9.07
C ALA A 68 -4.44 -2.25 9.14
N MET A 69 -5.23 -1.70 8.22
CA MET A 69 -6.65 -1.99 8.07
C MET A 69 -6.90 -3.43 7.59
N VAL A 70 -6.11 -3.94 6.65
CA VAL A 70 -6.15 -5.34 6.18
C VAL A 70 -5.92 -6.30 7.35
N ILE A 71 -4.82 -6.11 8.08
CA ILE A 71 -4.44 -6.97 9.21
C ILE A 71 -5.53 -6.94 10.28
N ARG A 72 -6.08 -5.75 10.57
CA ARG A 72 -7.17 -5.62 11.53
C ARG A 72 -8.42 -6.35 11.05
N SER A 73 -8.80 -6.22 9.78
CA SER A 73 -10.03 -6.82 9.26
C SER A 73 -9.96 -8.34 9.19
N GLU A 74 -8.83 -8.90 8.75
CA GLU A 74 -8.63 -10.34 8.55
C GLU A 74 -8.63 -11.14 9.87
N TYR A 75 -8.20 -10.51 10.96
CA TYR A 75 -8.08 -11.17 12.26
C TYR A 75 -9.09 -10.66 13.31
N SER A 76 -10.02 -9.75 12.94
CA SER A 76 -11.02 -9.18 13.85
C SER A 76 -12.13 -10.14 14.30
N GLY A 77 -12.07 -11.43 13.94
CA GLY A 77 -12.91 -12.46 14.54
C GLY A 77 -14.38 -12.47 14.12
N ARG A 78 -14.76 -11.79 13.03
CA ARG A 78 -16.09 -11.98 12.43
C ARG A 78 -16.17 -13.35 11.73
N SER A 79 -16.51 -14.36 12.52
CA SER A 79 -17.32 -15.55 12.19
C SER A 79 -17.19 -16.13 10.76
N GLU A 80 -16.36 -17.16 10.64
CA GLU A 80 -16.60 -18.51 10.07
C GLU A 80 -17.41 -18.75 8.78
N SER A 81 -17.87 -17.76 8.02
CA SER A 81 -18.60 -18.05 6.77
C SER A 81 -18.59 -16.95 5.71
N HIS A 82 -17.76 -15.92 5.86
CA HIS A 82 -17.43 -15.04 4.74
C HIS A 82 -16.15 -15.55 4.10
N ASP A 83 -16.26 -16.02 2.87
CA ASP A 83 -15.20 -16.66 2.11
C ASP A 83 -13.91 -15.82 2.22
N VAL A 84 -12.83 -16.44 2.71
CA VAL A 84 -11.49 -15.82 2.76
C VAL A 84 -11.13 -15.29 1.36
N ILE A 85 -11.62 -15.97 0.32
CA ILE A 85 -11.53 -15.59 -1.09
C ILE A 85 -12.20 -14.23 -1.36
N THR A 86 -13.41 -13.98 -0.85
CA THR A 86 -14.12 -12.70 -1.00
C THR A 86 -13.38 -11.57 -0.29
N MET A 87 -12.85 -11.82 0.90
CA MET A 87 -12.06 -10.84 1.67
C MET A 87 -10.74 -10.49 0.96
N MET A 88 -10.00 -11.50 0.48
CA MET A 88 -8.77 -11.30 -0.29
C MET A 88 -9.04 -10.50 -1.58
N ARG A 89 -10.15 -10.75 -2.27
CA ARG A 89 -10.56 -10.01 -3.48
C ARG A 89 -10.92 -8.56 -3.26
N ARG A 90 -11.37 -8.18 -2.07
CA ARG A 90 -11.63 -6.76 -1.75
C ARG A 90 -10.38 -6.05 -1.27
N THR A 91 -9.46 -6.79 -0.67
CA THR A 91 -8.39 -6.21 0.14
C THR A 91 -7.05 -6.16 -0.60
N LEU A 92 -6.69 -7.24 -1.31
CA LEU A 92 -5.47 -7.27 -2.13
C LEU A 92 -5.47 -6.23 -3.26
N PRO A 93 -6.57 -6.01 -4.01
CA PRO A 93 -6.55 -5.03 -5.09
C PRO A 93 -6.36 -3.60 -4.60
N ARG A 94 -6.91 -3.31 -3.42
CA ARG A 94 -6.79 -2.01 -2.78
C ARG A 94 -5.35 -1.75 -2.35
N PHE A 95 -4.74 -2.69 -1.62
CA PHE A 95 -3.35 -2.58 -1.18
C PHE A 95 -2.35 -2.55 -2.34
N ILE A 96 -2.45 -3.50 -3.29
CA ILE A 96 -1.54 -3.52 -4.45
C ILE A 96 -1.76 -2.28 -5.32
N GLY A 97 -3.01 -1.79 -5.44
CA GLY A 97 -3.31 -0.54 -6.12
C GLY A 97 -2.57 0.66 -5.54
N THR A 98 -2.56 0.84 -4.22
CA THR A 98 -1.82 1.93 -3.58
C THR A 98 -0.31 1.80 -3.74
N VAL A 99 0.24 0.58 -3.66
CA VAL A 99 1.66 0.30 -3.96
C VAL A 99 2.00 0.64 -5.42
N CYS A 100 1.15 0.28 -6.39
CA CYS A 100 1.35 0.62 -7.79
C CYS A 100 1.32 2.12 -8.04
N VAL A 101 0.45 2.86 -7.36
CA VAL A 101 0.42 4.33 -7.46
C VAL A 101 1.72 4.92 -6.90
N ALA A 102 2.21 4.44 -5.75
CA ALA A 102 3.48 4.87 -5.17
C ALA A 102 4.66 4.62 -6.13
N MET A 103 4.79 3.39 -6.63
CA MET A 103 5.87 3.00 -7.54
C MET A 103 5.81 3.77 -8.87
N SER A 104 4.61 3.99 -9.42
CA SER A 104 4.44 4.77 -10.65
C SER A 104 4.87 6.22 -10.47
N LEU A 105 4.54 6.83 -9.33
CA LEU A 105 4.95 8.19 -9.01
C LEU A 105 6.46 8.28 -8.82
N GLU A 106 7.06 7.34 -8.11
CA GLU A 106 8.51 7.27 -7.93
C GLU A 106 9.23 7.20 -9.29
N GLY A 107 8.74 6.35 -10.21
CA GLY A 107 9.23 6.29 -11.59
C GLY A 107 9.06 7.61 -12.34
N LEU A 108 7.88 8.24 -12.29
CA LEU A 108 7.60 9.49 -13.00
C LEU A 108 8.45 10.67 -12.50
N ILE A 109 8.65 10.78 -11.19
CA ILE A 109 9.51 11.80 -10.57
C ILE A 109 10.95 11.63 -11.04
N MET A 110 11.45 10.39 -11.10
CA MET A 110 12.78 10.11 -11.63
C MET A 110 12.91 10.48 -13.11
N ILE A 111 11.89 10.22 -13.94
CA ILE A 111 11.89 10.65 -15.35
C ILE A 111 12.02 12.16 -15.45
N ILE A 112 11.20 12.91 -14.70
CA ILE A 112 11.23 14.38 -14.69
C ILE A 112 12.62 14.86 -14.24
N LYS A 113 13.16 14.30 -13.16
CA LYS A 113 14.47 14.69 -12.62
C LYS A 113 15.60 14.41 -13.60
N TYR A 114 15.66 13.21 -14.19
CA TYR A 114 16.73 12.86 -15.14
C TYR A 114 16.59 13.61 -16.47
N SER A 115 15.36 13.88 -16.92
CA SER A 115 15.11 14.68 -18.12
C SER A 115 15.61 16.12 -17.98
N GLN A 116 15.50 16.72 -16.80
CA GLN A 116 15.93 18.10 -16.54
C GLN A 116 17.46 18.23 -16.32
N LEU A 117 18.13 17.14 -15.94
CA LEU A 117 19.57 17.11 -15.68
C LEU A 117 20.40 16.68 -16.91
N GLU A 118 19.77 16.55 -18.10
CA GLU A 118 20.37 16.04 -19.35
C GLU A 118 21.10 14.69 -19.20
N LEU A 119 20.83 13.95 -18.12
CA LEU A 119 21.40 12.65 -17.77
C LEU A 119 20.65 11.50 -18.47
N ALA A 120 20.43 11.65 -19.78
CA ALA A 120 19.61 10.75 -20.59
C ALA A 120 20.08 9.27 -20.56
N GLY A 121 21.35 9.02 -20.24
CA GLY A 121 21.91 7.66 -20.15
C GLY A 121 21.39 6.81 -18.98
N ASN A 122 20.82 7.41 -17.92
CA ASN A 122 20.39 6.67 -16.73
C ASN A 122 18.87 6.41 -16.64
N LEU A 123 18.15 6.58 -17.76
CA LEU A 123 16.68 6.41 -17.81
C LEU A 123 16.20 4.97 -17.61
N TYR A 124 17.10 3.98 -17.61
CA TYR A 124 16.73 2.57 -17.44
C TYR A 124 16.06 2.30 -16.09
N TYR A 125 16.44 3.00 -15.02
CA TYR A 125 15.83 2.84 -13.68
C TYR A 125 14.34 3.20 -13.68
N PRO A 126 13.93 4.43 -14.04
CA PRO A 126 12.52 4.77 -14.07
C PRO A 126 11.72 3.88 -15.04
N VAL A 127 12.28 3.54 -16.20
CA VAL A 127 11.61 2.62 -17.14
C VAL A 127 11.38 1.25 -16.49
N ALA A 128 12.38 0.69 -15.81
CA ALA A 128 12.24 -0.58 -15.10
C ALA A 128 11.19 -0.54 -13.99
N ILE A 129 11.06 0.59 -13.27
CA ILE A 129 10.03 0.78 -12.25
C ILE A 129 8.63 0.83 -12.88
N ILE A 130 8.45 1.59 -13.95
CA ILE A 130 7.16 1.68 -14.66
C ILE A 130 6.76 0.33 -15.24
N VAL A 131 7.70 -0.38 -15.88
CA VAL A 131 7.46 -1.73 -16.42
C VAL A 131 7.13 -2.72 -15.31
N SER A 132 7.88 -2.73 -14.20
CA SER A 132 7.56 -3.59 -13.05
C SER A 132 6.19 -3.30 -12.47
N THR A 133 5.81 -2.03 -12.41
CA THR A 133 4.50 -1.63 -11.90
C THR A 133 3.36 -2.09 -12.82
N ALA A 134 3.53 -1.95 -14.13
CA ALA A 134 2.58 -2.46 -15.12
C ALA A 134 2.45 -4.00 -15.04
N LEU A 135 3.57 -4.71 -14.88
CA LEU A 135 3.57 -6.16 -14.68
C LEU A 135 2.89 -6.58 -13.38
N LEU A 136 3.10 -5.85 -12.28
CA LEU A 136 2.43 -6.10 -11.00
C LEU A 136 0.92 -5.92 -11.12
N LEU A 137 0.46 -4.84 -11.77
CA LEU A 137 -0.96 -4.59 -12.03
C LEU A 137 -1.57 -5.66 -12.95
N ALA A 138 -0.84 -6.07 -13.99
CA ALA A 138 -1.29 -7.13 -14.91
C ALA A 138 -1.40 -8.48 -14.18
N ALA A 139 -0.42 -8.82 -13.34
CA ALA A 139 -0.43 -10.04 -12.53
C ALA A 139 -1.59 -10.03 -11.52
N LEU A 140 -1.86 -8.89 -10.87
CA LEU A 140 -3.03 -8.72 -10.01
C LEU A 140 -4.33 -8.89 -10.79
N GLY A 141 -4.46 -8.29 -11.97
CA GLY A 141 -5.63 -8.44 -12.84
C GLY A 141 -5.86 -9.90 -13.26
N ALA A 142 -4.79 -10.60 -13.61
CA ALA A 142 -4.83 -12.03 -13.93
C ALA A 142 -5.25 -12.87 -12.72
N PHE A 143 -4.67 -12.60 -11.54
CA PHE A 143 -5.04 -13.26 -10.28
C PHE A 143 -6.53 -13.10 -9.96
N LEU A 144 -7.07 -11.87 -10.08
CA LEU A 144 -8.48 -11.61 -9.83
C LEU A 144 -9.40 -12.29 -10.84
N LYS A 145 -8.99 -12.36 -12.11
CA LYS A 145 -9.72 -13.08 -13.16
C LYS A 145 -9.78 -14.59 -12.89
N MET A 146 -8.70 -15.17 -12.39
CA MET A 146 -8.59 -16.61 -12.11
C MET A 146 -9.21 -17.03 -10.78
N ALA A 147 -9.29 -16.11 -9.81
CA ALA A 147 -9.94 -16.42 -8.55
C ALA A 147 -11.41 -16.86 -8.80
N PRO A 148 -11.95 -17.82 -8.03
CA PRO A 148 -13.35 -18.23 -8.16
C PRO A 148 -14.29 -17.04 -7.92
N LYS A 149 -15.27 -16.83 -8.81
CA LYS A 149 -16.34 -15.85 -8.56
C LYS A 149 -17.39 -16.51 -7.67
N ASP A 150 -17.70 -15.90 -6.53
CA ASP A 150 -18.82 -16.32 -5.69
C ASP A 150 -20.08 -16.31 -6.55
N GLN A 151 -20.61 -17.51 -6.84
CA GLN A 151 -21.90 -17.68 -7.48
C GLN A 151 -22.99 -17.35 -6.46
N THR A 152 -23.27 -16.05 -6.29
CA THR A 152 -24.46 -15.62 -5.56
C THR A 152 -25.51 -15.21 -6.58
N GLY A 153 -26.41 -16.13 -6.91
CA GLY A 153 -27.58 -15.84 -7.75
C GLY A 153 -28.07 -17.02 -8.59
N SER A 154 -28.39 -18.16 -7.97
CA SER A 154 -29.49 -18.98 -8.49
C SER A 154 -30.79 -18.38 -7.95
N TYR A 155 -31.57 -17.77 -8.83
CA TYR A 155 -33.01 -17.60 -8.65
C TYR A 155 -33.70 -18.79 -9.32
#